data_AF-A0A7S4UMJ5-F1
#
_entry.id   AF-A0A7S4UMJ5-F1
#
_cell.length_a   1.000
_cell.length_b   1.000
_cell.length_c   1.000
_cell.angle_alpha   90.00
_cell.angle_beta   90.00
_cell.angle_gamma   90.00
#
_symmetry.space_group_name_H-M   'P 1'
#
loop_
_entity.id
_entity.type
_entity.pdbx_description
1 polymer ?
#
loop_
_entity_poly.entity_id
_entity_poly.type
_entity_poly.pdbx_seq_one_letter_code
_entity_poly.pdbx_strand_id
1 'polypeptide(L)'
;HSDFSQEPESHVIFLILVSGWCHQILLLKNFSSYSFPQHSMRLMITATSTLLQRRSSSSTFAFLKRGRRTIAARIVHRHCASPFLQFRTASAVATSSSSASAHPYQTEAPWLESTNSSSVPIYRNYINGEFVPSEATDYIPLTDPTTNNLIYNVPRSTNDEMLSAVSYASEAFHKWKDVPIQQRQRIMLQYQALIRDNMNDLATLITLEQGKTLVDARGDVFRGLEVVEAACGLGGSAMMGETLENLSNGLDTYSYRQPLGVCAGIAPFNFPAMIPLWMFPIACTAGNTFVMKPSEKDPGACMMLAQLASEAGLPDGVLNIIHGGKESVDFICDDTDIRAVSFVVS
;
A
#
# COMPACT_ATOMS: atom_id res chain seq x y z
N HIS A 1 -5.89 43.65 -5.72
CA HIS A 1 -6.73 43.08 -6.78
C HIS A 1 -5.84 42.62 -7.93
N SER A 2 -5.53 41.33 -7.94
CA SER A 2 -5.12 40.58 -9.13
C SER A 2 -5.31 39.11 -8.78
N ASP A 3 -6.51 38.61 -9.06
CA ASP A 3 -6.85 37.20 -8.99
C ASP A 3 -5.95 36.43 -9.96
N PHE A 4 -5.09 35.58 -9.42
CA PHE A 4 -4.52 34.44 -10.13
C PHE A 4 -5.28 33.19 -9.67
N SER A 5 -6.54 33.07 -10.06
CA SER A 5 -7.27 31.81 -10.03
C SER A 5 -7.04 31.10 -11.36
N GLN A 6 -5.87 30.47 -11.52
CA GLN A 6 -5.77 29.37 -12.47
C GLN A 6 -6.43 28.16 -11.81
N GLU A 7 -7.55 27.70 -12.36
CA GLU A 7 -8.07 26.38 -12.02
C GLU A 7 -6.99 25.34 -12.35
N PRO A 8 -6.65 24.43 -11.43
CA PRO A 8 -5.67 23.40 -11.72
C PRO A 8 -6.26 22.41 -12.72
N GLU A 9 -5.67 22.33 -13.93
CA GLU A 9 -5.92 21.23 -14.86
C GLU A 9 -5.74 19.91 -14.10
N SER A 10 -6.77 19.06 -14.10
CA SER A 10 -6.78 17.78 -13.42
C SER A 10 -5.93 16.77 -14.19
N HIS A 11 -4.62 16.77 -13.93
CA HIS A 11 -3.72 15.74 -14.45
C HIS A 11 -3.67 14.53 -13.51
N VAL A 12 -3.97 13.35 -14.06
CA VAL A 12 -3.77 12.07 -13.35
C VAL A 12 -2.29 11.73 -13.34
N ILE A 13 -1.73 11.51 -12.15
CA ILE A 13 -0.32 11.13 -11.99
C ILE A 13 -0.20 9.61 -12.05
N PHE A 14 0.55 9.09 -13.04
CA PHE A 14 0.88 7.67 -13.12
C PHE A 14 2.21 7.35 -12.43
N LEU A 15 2.20 6.40 -11.49
CA LEU A 15 3.40 5.85 -10.87
C LEU A 15 3.60 4.39 -11.32
N ILE A 16 4.62 4.15 -12.14
CA ILE A 16 5.00 2.81 -12.59
C ILE A 16 6.13 2.30 -11.70
N LEU A 17 5.86 1.23 -10.94
CA LEU A 17 6.90 0.49 -10.23
C LEU A 17 7.24 -0.76 -11.06
N VAL A 18 8.52 -0.95 -11.39
CA VAL A 18 9.00 -2.15 -12.06
C VAL A 18 9.58 -3.08 -11.00
N SER A 19 9.16 -4.33 -10.97
CA SER A 19 9.49 -5.32 -9.93
C SER A 19 10.94 -5.85 -9.98
N GLY A 20 11.89 -5.02 -10.36
CA GLY A 20 13.31 -5.36 -10.41
C GLY A 20 14.15 -4.25 -9.77
N TRP A 21 14.48 -4.45 -8.49
CA TRP A 21 15.43 -3.66 -7.67
C TRP A 21 14.86 -2.39 -7.01
N CYS A 22 15.18 -2.23 -5.71
CA CYS A 22 14.72 -1.23 -4.72
C CYS A 22 14.92 0.27 -5.07
N HIS A 23 14.60 0.73 -6.27
CA HIS A 23 14.51 2.16 -6.58
C HIS A 23 13.12 2.49 -7.09
N GLN A 24 12.37 3.21 -6.26
CA GLN A 24 11.12 3.85 -6.62
C GLN A 24 11.42 4.92 -7.67
N ILE A 25 11.09 4.68 -8.94
CA ILE A 25 11.25 5.68 -10.00
C ILE A 25 9.89 6.33 -10.23
N LEU A 26 9.78 7.62 -9.87
CA LEU A 26 8.63 8.46 -10.16
C LEU A 26 8.69 8.88 -11.64
N LEU A 27 7.78 8.38 -12.48
CA LEU A 27 7.62 8.86 -13.86
C LEU A 27 6.41 9.80 -13.96
N LEU A 28 6.62 11.09 -13.71
CA LEU A 28 5.63 12.12 -14.02
C LEU A 28 5.55 12.30 -15.55
N LYS A 29 4.39 12.03 -16.15
CA LYS A 29 4.10 12.44 -17.55
C LYS A 29 2.83 13.24 -17.62
N ASN A 30 2.95 14.50 -18.03
CA ASN A 30 1.85 15.33 -18.48
C ASN A 30 1.39 14.84 -19.85
N PHE A 31 0.16 14.35 -19.98
CA PHE A 31 -0.50 14.24 -21.28
C PHE A 31 -1.28 15.53 -21.53
N SER A 32 -0.66 16.47 -22.23
CA SER A 32 -1.34 17.60 -22.86
C SER A 32 -1.42 17.34 -24.36
N SER A 33 -2.65 17.21 -24.85
CA SER A 33 -3.12 17.50 -26.20
C SER A 33 -2.15 17.26 -27.36
N TYR A 34 -1.92 16.01 -27.77
CA TYR A 34 -1.50 15.69 -29.14
C TYR A 34 -2.11 14.36 -29.61
N SER A 35 -3.05 14.45 -30.54
CA SER A 35 -3.57 13.31 -31.31
C SER A 35 -2.44 12.64 -32.08
N PHE A 36 -2.07 11.41 -31.73
CA PHE A 36 -1.29 10.52 -32.60
C PHE A 36 -1.74 9.05 -32.48
N PRO A 37 -1.66 8.26 -33.57
CA PRO A 37 -2.43 7.02 -33.74
C PRO A 37 -1.80 5.81 -33.03
N GLN A 38 -2.61 4.77 -32.84
CA GLN A 38 -2.46 3.56 -31.99
C GLN A 38 -1.22 2.65 -32.19
N HIS A 39 0.00 3.13 -32.48
CA HIS A 39 1.16 2.26 -32.75
C HIS A 39 2.48 2.59 -32.02
N SER A 40 2.43 3.23 -30.84
CA SER A 40 3.66 3.71 -30.17
C SER A 40 3.91 3.19 -28.75
N MET A 41 3.38 2.03 -28.37
CA MET A 41 3.73 1.40 -27.08
C MET A 41 5.02 0.54 -27.15
N ARG A 42 5.48 0.18 -28.36
CA ARG A 42 6.62 -0.73 -28.56
C ARG A 42 8.01 -0.08 -28.59
N LEU A 43 8.14 1.24 -28.70
CA LEU A 43 9.46 1.88 -28.88
C LEU A 43 10.12 2.40 -27.59
N MET A 44 9.38 2.54 -26.48
CA MET A 44 9.94 3.11 -25.25
C MET A 44 10.61 2.09 -24.31
N ILE A 45 10.47 0.79 -24.57
CA ILE A 45 11.06 -0.28 -23.75
C ILE A 45 12.51 -0.59 -24.16
N THR A 46 12.91 -0.28 -25.39
CA THR A 46 14.24 -0.65 -25.92
C THR A 46 15.34 0.39 -25.67
N ALA A 47 14.98 1.63 -25.31
CA ALA A 47 15.96 2.72 -25.13
C ALA A 47 16.66 2.70 -23.76
N THR A 48 16.02 2.14 -22.73
CA THR A 48 16.52 2.17 -21.34
C THR A 48 17.49 1.04 -21.02
N SER A 49 17.47 -0.07 -21.76
CA SER A 49 18.44 -1.18 -21.57
C SER A 49 19.83 -0.85 -22.09
N THR A 50 19.94 0.04 -23.09
CA THR A 50 21.20 0.27 -23.82
C THR A 50 22.07 1.38 -23.20
N LEU A 51 21.51 2.23 -22.32
CA LEU A 51 22.23 3.34 -21.68
C LEU A 51 22.81 3.01 -20.30
N LEU A 52 22.34 1.94 -19.64
CA LEU A 52 22.83 1.54 -18.30
C LEU A 52 23.94 0.48 -18.34
N GLN A 53 24.21 -0.15 -19.49
CA GLN A 53 25.34 -1.09 -19.65
C GLN A 53 26.70 -0.40 -19.90
N ARG A 54 26.77 0.94 -19.95
CA ARG A 54 28.00 1.69 -20.30
C ARG A 54 28.66 2.47 -19.16
N ARG A 55 28.24 2.28 -17.91
CA ARG A 55 28.93 2.85 -16.73
C ARG A 55 29.22 1.79 -15.66
N SER A 56 30.07 0.83 -16.01
CA SER A 56 30.80 0.02 -15.03
C SER A 56 32.23 -0.18 -15.51
N SER A 57 33.13 0.74 -15.16
CA SER A 57 34.56 0.46 -15.03
C SER A 57 35.31 1.65 -14.44
N SER A 58 36.16 1.34 -13.45
CA SER A 58 37.34 2.10 -13.01
C SER A 58 37.12 3.30 -12.07
N SER A 59 37.46 3.16 -10.78
CA SER A 59 38.77 3.62 -10.27
C SER A 59 38.93 3.45 -8.74
N THR A 60 40.01 2.77 -8.37
CA THR A 60 40.68 2.69 -7.07
C THR A 60 41.23 4.06 -6.66
N PHE A 61 41.17 4.48 -5.39
CA PHE A 61 42.22 5.33 -4.79
C PHE A 61 42.22 5.31 -3.24
N ALA A 62 43.41 5.63 -2.73
CA ALA A 62 44.05 5.23 -1.48
C ALA A 62 43.57 5.88 -0.16
N PHE A 63 43.92 5.16 0.92
CA PHE A 63 44.11 5.61 2.29
C PHE A 63 44.87 6.94 2.40
N LEU A 64 44.37 7.87 3.22
CA LEU A 64 45.22 8.83 3.93
C LEU A 64 44.76 9.02 5.38
N LYS A 65 45.68 8.71 6.29
CA LYS A 65 45.59 8.81 7.74
C LYS A 65 46.01 10.23 8.15
N ARG A 66 45.21 10.99 8.91
CA ARG A 66 45.70 12.01 9.86
C ARG A 66 44.59 12.64 10.71
N GLY A 67 44.85 12.76 12.01
CA GLY A 67 44.43 13.92 12.80
C GLY A 67 43.30 13.74 13.81
N ARG A 68 43.62 13.22 15.00
CA ARG A 68 42.81 13.37 16.23
C ARG A 68 42.68 14.85 16.62
N ARG A 69 41.46 15.31 16.91
CA ARG A 69 41.17 16.29 17.98
C ARG A 69 39.79 16.00 18.58
N THR A 70 39.80 15.47 19.80
CA THR A 70 38.64 15.26 20.67
C THR A 70 38.32 16.56 21.38
N ILE A 71 37.10 17.08 21.22
CA ILE A 71 36.56 18.16 22.06
C ILE A 71 35.75 17.49 23.16
N ALA A 72 36.19 17.66 24.41
CA ALA A 72 35.49 17.19 25.59
C ALA A 72 34.33 18.14 25.91
N ALA A 73 33.09 17.71 25.67
CA ALA A 73 31.90 18.37 26.19
C ALA A 73 31.55 17.77 27.55
N ARG A 74 31.64 18.59 28.59
CA ARG A 74 31.37 18.27 29.99
C ARG A 74 29.86 18.36 30.22
N ILE A 75 29.15 17.23 30.12
CA ILE A 75 27.72 17.15 30.48
C ILE A 75 27.62 16.81 31.96
N VAL A 76 26.96 17.69 32.70
CA VAL A 76 26.67 17.59 34.13
C VAL A 76 25.58 16.54 34.35
N HIS A 77 25.92 15.45 35.04
CA HIS A 77 24.93 14.51 35.56
C HIS A 77 24.10 15.19 36.67
N ARG A 78 22.79 15.34 36.45
CA ARG A 78 21.80 15.49 37.53
C ARG A 78 21.15 14.14 37.76
N HIS A 79 21.33 13.61 38.97
CA HIS A 79 20.57 12.48 39.50
C HIS A 79 19.09 12.84 39.60
N CYS A 80 18.23 12.04 39.00
CA CYS A 80 16.82 11.95 39.40
C CYS A 80 16.50 10.47 39.61
N ALA A 81 16.17 10.12 40.85
CA ALA A 81 15.86 8.78 41.28
C ALA A 81 14.49 8.34 40.77
N SER A 82 14.41 7.12 40.24
CA SER A 82 13.17 6.41 39.94
C SER A 82 12.73 5.59 41.17
N PRO A 83 11.44 5.57 41.54
CA PRO A 83 10.92 4.54 42.42
C PRO A 83 10.63 3.26 41.62
N PHE A 84 11.37 2.21 41.99
CA PHE A 84 11.10 0.80 41.71
C PHE A 84 9.62 0.45 41.95
N LEU A 85 8.92 -0.04 40.92
CA LEU A 85 7.73 -0.86 41.09
C LEU A 85 8.06 -2.31 40.71
N GLN A 86 7.89 -3.16 41.70
CA GLN A 86 8.27 -4.56 41.74
C GLN A 86 7.10 -5.39 41.17
N PHE A 87 7.20 -5.86 39.93
CA PHE A 87 6.29 -6.88 39.42
C PHE A 87 6.87 -8.27 39.67
N ARG A 88 6.12 -9.05 40.46
CA ARG A 88 6.40 -10.44 40.82
C ARG A 88 6.48 -11.32 39.59
N THR A 89 7.54 -12.12 39.54
CA THR A 89 7.65 -13.30 38.70
C THR A 89 6.76 -14.42 39.27
N ALA A 90 5.94 -15.03 38.41
CA ALA A 90 5.39 -16.35 38.64
C ALA A 90 5.38 -17.10 37.30
N SER A 91 6.38 -17.98 37.15
CA SER A 91 6.36 -19.05 36.15
C SER A 91 5.36 -20.11 36.57
N ALA A 92 4.48 -20.50 35.66
CA ALA A 92 3.84 -21.81 35.67
C ALA A 92 3.90 -22.36 34.25
N VAL A 93 4.80 -23.32 34.04
CA VAL A 93 4.85 -24.15 32.83
C VAL A 93 3.74 -25.17 32.95
N ALA A 94 2.70 -25.02 32.12
CA ALA A 94 1.70 -26.05 31.91
C ALA A 94 1.93 -26.68 30.54
N THR A 95 2.46 -27.90 30.54
CA THR A 95 2.63 -28.74 29.36
C THR A 95 1.27 -29.32 28.99
N SER A 96 0.68 -28.85 27.89
CA SER A 96 -0.46 -29.52 27.25
C SER A 96 -0.17 -29.70 25.77
N SER A 97 0.00 -30.97 25.38
CA SER A 97 0.00 -31.42 24.00
C SER A 97 -1.39 -31.21 23.39
N SER A 98 -1.51 -30.26 22.48
CA SER A 98 -2.73 -30.06 21.67
C SER A 98 -2.44 -30.38 20.21
N SER A 99 -3.21 -31.34 19.70
CA SER A 99 -3.45 -31.64 18.29
C SER A 99 -3.48 -30.40 17.41
N ALA A 100 -2.96 -30.51 16.18
CA ALA A 100 -3.06 -29.50 15.13
C ALA A 100 -4.54 -29.08 14.95
N SER A 101 -4.90 -27.96 15.57
CA SER A 101 -6.20 -27.33 15.43
C SER A 101 -6.20 -26.50 14.16
N ALA A 102 -7.26 -26.64 13.35
CA ALA A 102 -7.51 -25.81 12.19
C ALA A 102 -7.31 -24.31 12.52
N HIS A 103 -6.63 -23.60 11.63
CA HIS A 103 -6.32 -22.17 11.80
C HIS A 103 -7.63 -21.36 11.89
N PRO A 104 -7.72 -20.38 12.80
CA PRO A 104 -8.97 -19.66 13.12
C PRO A 104 -9.60 -18.92 11.92
N TYR A 105 -8.83 -18.60 10.87
CA TYR A 105 -9.33 -17.88 9.70
C TYR A 105 -10.06 -18.74 8.66
N GLN A 106 -10.07 -20.08 8.80
CA GLN A 106 -10.80 -20.92 7.85
C GLN A 106 -12.31 -20.96 8.09
N THR A 107 -12.81 -20.49 9.24
CA THR A 107 -14.22 -20.69 9.61
C THR A 107 -15.12 -19.46 9.46
N GLU A 108 -14.58 -18.23 9.43
CA GLU A 108 -15.36 -17.01 9.17
C GLU A 108 -14.50 -15.95 8.45
N ALA A 109 -14.15 -16.19 7.19
CA ALA A 109 -13.50 -15.17 6.35
C ALA A 109 -14.54 -14.11 5.93
N PRO A 110 -14.52 -12.87 6.47
CA PRO A 110 -15.59 -11.90 6.24
C PRO A 110 -15.62 -11.37 4.80
N TRP A 111 -14.52 -11.55 4.06
CA TRP A 111 -14.40 -11.21 2.64
C TRP A 111 -14.96 -12.28 1.70
N LEU A 112 -15.43 -13.42 2.21
CA LEU A 112 -16.11 -14.45 1.43
C LEU A 112 -17.59 -14.48 1.77
N GLU A 113 -18.42 -14.48 0.73
CA GLU A 113 -19.82 -14.82 0.84
C GLU A 113 -19.97 -16.35 0.86
N SER A 114 -20.35 -16.88 2.02
CA SER A 114 -20.81 -18.27 2.10
C SER A 114 -22.21 -18.37 1.52
N THR A 115 -22.28 -18.85 0.29
CA THR A 115 -23.52 -19.42 -0.24
C THR A 115 -23.71 -20.82 0.37
N ASN A 116 -24.90 -21.42 0.25
CA ASN A 116 -25.21 -22.75 0.83
C ASN A 116 -24.08 -23.77 0.63
N SER A 117 -24.00 -24.82 1.45
CA SER A 117 -22.88 -25.79 1.51
C SER A 117 -22.48 -26.52 0.20
N SER A 118 -23.13 -26.22 -0.92
CA SER A 118 -22.96 -26.82 -2.24
C SER A 118 -22.38 -25.86 -3.30
N SER A 119 -22.26 -24.56 -3.01
CA SER A 119 -21.84 -23.55 -3.99
C SER A 119 -20.47 -22.96 -3.67
N VAL A 120 -19.73 -22.58 -4.72
CA VAL A 120 -18.39 -22.02 -4.64
C VAL A 120 -18.46 -20.65 -3.95
N PRO A 121 -17.67 -20.39 -2.89
CA PRO A 121 -17.68 -19.09 -2.21
C PRO A 121 -17.27 -17.95 -3.16
N ILE A 122 -17.87 -16.77 -2.96
CA ILE A 122 -17.66 -15.60 -3.80
C ILE A 122 -16.94 -14.53 -2.99
N TYR A 123 -15.93 -13.89 -3.58
CA TYR A 123 -15.28 -12.74 -2.97
C TYR A 123 -16.22 -11.54 -2.91
N ARG A 124 -16.19 -10.84 -1.77
CA ARG A 124 -16.84 -9.55 -1.58
C ARG A 124 -15.92 -8.42 -2.03
N ASN A 125 -16.51 -7.27 -2.36
CA ASN A 125 -15.77 -6.02 -2.39
C ASN A 125 -15.54 -5.53 -0.95
N TYR A 126 -14.62 -4.59 -0.76
CA TYR A 126 -14.45 -3.88 0.51
C TYR A 126 -14.74 -2.40 0.28
N ILE A 127 -15.91 -1.92 0.68
CA ILE A 127 -16.36 -0.57 0.37
C ILE A 127 -16.83 0.09 1.67
N ASN A 128 -16.34 1.30 1.92
CA ASN A 128 -16.72 2.12 3.07
C ASN A 128 -16.60 1.39 4.43
N GLY A 129 -15.51 0.66 4.65
CA GLY A 129 -15.26 -0.04 5.91
C GLY A 129 -15.89 -1.43 6.02
N GLU A 130 -16.67 -1.87 5.03
CA GLU A 130 -17.43 -3.11 5.09
C GLU A 130 -17.11 -4.06 3.93
N PHE A 131 -17.23 -5.37 4.19
CA PHE A 131 -17.19 -6.39 3.14
C PHE A 131 -18.58 -6.55 2.53
N VAL A 132 -18.74 -6.10 1.28
CA VAL A 132 -20.04 -5.99 0.60
C VAL A 132 -20.15 -7.05 -0.50
N PRO A 133 -21.21 -7.89 -0.51
CA PRO A 133 -21.53 -8.77 -1.63
C PRO A 133 -21.65 -8.00 -2.94
N SER A 134 -21.16 -8.57 -4.04
CA SER A 134 -21.29 -7.93 -5.35
C SER A 134 -22.59 -8.35 -6.04
N GLU A 135 -23.24 -7.41 -6.71
CA GLU A 135 -24.38 -7.61 -7.60
C GLU A 135 -23.96 -8.10 -9.00
N ALA A 136 -22.65 -8.31 -9.23
CA ALA A 136 -22.12 -8.83 -10.48
C ALA A 136 -22.74 -10.18 -10.85
N THR A 137 -23.05 -10.37 -12.13
CA THR A 137 -23.51 -11.64 -12.69
C THR A 137 -22.40 -12.43 -13.40
N ASP A 138 -21.24 -11.80 -13.63
CA ASP A 138 -20.06 -12.42 -14.23
C ASP A 138 -18.93 -12.52 -13.19
N TYR A 139 -18.26 -13.66 -13.18
CA TYR A 139 -17.25 -14.01 -12.19
C TYR A 139 -16.02 -14.60 -12.85
N ILE A 140 -14.87 -14.35 -12.24
CA ILE A 140 -13.58 -14.92 -12.63
C ILE A 140 -13.31 -16.12 -11.71
N PRO A 141 -13.17 -17.35 -12.25
CA PRO A 141 -12.87 -18.51 -11.44
C PRO A 141 -11.44 -18.45 -10.91
N LEU A 142 -11.28 -18.62 -9.60
CA LEU A 142 -9.98 -18.73 -8.93
C LEU A 142 -9.71 -20.20 -8.60
N THR A 143 -8.70 -20.77 -9.26
CA THR A 143 -8.31 -22.17 -9.09
C THR A 143 -7.01 -22.29 -8.31
N ASP A 144 -6.93 -23.30 -7.46
CA ASP A 144 -5.68 -23.69 -6.79
C ASP A 144 -4.65 -24.10 -7.85
N PRO A 145 -3.49 -23.41 -7.95
CA PRO A 145 -2.50 -23.70 -8.98
C PRO A 145 -1.83 -25.08 -8.79
N THR A 146 -1.93 -25.69 -7.62
CA THR A 146 -1.35 -27.00 -7.31
C THR A 146 -2.29 -28.16 -7.63
N THR A 147 -3.62 -27.94 -7.54
CA THR A 147 -4.63 -28.98 -7.76
C THR A 147 -5.54 -28.73 -8.97
N ASN A 148 -5.52 -27.53 -9.54
CA ASN A 148 -6.45 -27.00 -10.55
C ASN A 148 -7.93 -27.04 -10.11
N ASN A 149 -8.22 -27.25 -8.83
CA ASN A 149 -9.58 -27.23 -8.32
C ASN A 149 -10.05 -25.78 -8.16
N LEU A 150 -11.29 -25.51 -8.53
CA LEU A 150 -11.95 -24.23 -8.27
C LEU A 150 -12.11 -24.02 -6.76
N ILE A 151 -11.56 -22.93 -6.24
CA ILE A 151 -11.63 -22.58 -4.82
C ILE A 151 -12.70 -21.50 -4.60
N TYR A 152 -12.61 -20.41 -5.37
CA TYR A 152 -13.44 -19.21 -5.19
C TYR A 152 -13.86 -18.61 -6.53
N ASN A 153 -14.87 -17.75 -6.49
CA ASN A 153 -15.23 -16.88 -7.59
C ASN A 153 -14.93 -15.42 -7.21
N VAL A 154 -14.27 -14.69 -8.11
CA VAL A 154 -13.97 -13.27 -7.95
C VAL A 154 -14.95 -12.47 -8.81
N PRO A 155 -15.76 -11.55 -8.24
CA PRO A 155 -16.72 -10.80 -9.04
C PRO A 155 -16.01 -9.84 -9.99
N ARG A 156 -16.60 -9.63 -11.17
CA ARG A 156 -16.33 -8.42 -11.95
C ARG A 156 -17.22 -7.31 -11.42
N SER A 157 -16.68 -6.47 -10.55
CA SER A 157 -17.47 -5.42 -9.89
C SER A 157 -18.25 -4.61 -10.91
N THR A 158 -19.49 -4.30 -10.60
CA THR A 158 -20.34 -3.51 -11.48
C THR A 158 -19.85 -2.07 -11.54
N ASN A 159 -20.26 -1.33 -12.57
CA ASN A 159 -19.92 0.08 -12.67
C ASN A 159 -20.44 0.89 -11.46
N ASP A 160 -21.62 0.54 -10.95
CA ASP A 160 -22.23 1.23 -9.80
C ASP A 160 -21.44 0.96 -8.50
N GLU A 161 -20.93 -0.26 -8.30
CA GLU A 161 -20.04 -0.58 -7.18
C GLU A 161 -18.71 0.18 -7.26
N MET A 162 -18.13 0.28 -8.47
CA MET A 162 -16.88 1.01 -8.70
C MET A 162 -17.06 2.52 -8.45
N LEU A 163 -18.14 3.11 -8.97
CA LEU A 163 -18.51 4.51 -8.70
C LEU A 163 -18.77 4.75 -7.21
N SER A 164 -19.44 3.81 -6.54
CA SER A 164 -19.68 3.89 -5.10
C SER A 164 -18.38 3.90 -4.30
N ALA A 165 -17.42 3.03 -4.64
CA ALA A 165 -16.11 2.99 -4.00
C ALA A 165 -15.34 4.32 -4.14
N VAL A 166 -15.37 4.94 -5.33
CA VAL A 166 -14.77 6.27 -5.57
C VAL A 166 -15.51 7.37 -4.80
N SER A 167 -16.85 7.35 -4.79
CA SER A 167 -17.67 8.32 -4.05
C SER A 167 -17.35 8.31 -2.56
N TYR A 168 -17.32 7.13 -1.92
CA TYR A 168 -16.96 7.00 -0.51
C TYR A 168 -15.50 7.41 -0.24
N ALA A 169 -14.57 7.09 -1.14
CA ALA A 169 -13.19 7.56 -1.04
C ALA A 169 -13.09 9.09 -1.10
N SER A 170 -13.87 9.73 -1.97
CA SER A 170 -13.93 11.18 -2.13
C SER A 170 -14.53 11.86 -0.89
N GLU A 171 -15.63 11.32 -0.37
CA GLU A 171 -16.27 11.80 0.86
C GLU A 171 -15.35 11.67 2.08
N ALA A 172 -14.70 10.51 2.25
CA ALA A 172 -13.76 10.26 3.34
C ALA A 172 -12.54 11.19 3.27
N PHE A 173 -12.06 11.51 2.06
CA PHE A 173 -10.89 12.37 1.84
C PHE A 173 -11.04 13.75 2.50
N HIS A 174 -12.23 14.35 2.42
CA HIS A 174 -12.48 15.68 2.98
C HIS A 174 -12.21 15.76 4.49
N LYS A 175 -12.48 14.68 5.23
CA LYS A 175 -12.17 14.59 6.67
C LYS A 175 -10.76 14.06 6.91
N TRP A 176 -10.34 13.05 6.15
CA TRP A 176 -9.09 12.35 6.37
C TRP A 176 -7.85 13.21 6.15
N LYS A 177 -7.87 14.10 5.15
CA LYS A 177 -6.75 15.00 4.86
C LYS A 177 -6.43 15.93 6.04
N ASP A 178 -7.44 16.27 6.85
CA ASP A 178 -7.33 17.20 7.98
C ASP A 178 -6.98 16.48 9.31
N VAL A 179 -6.99 15.14 9.33
CA VAL A 179 -6.50 14.35 10.47
C VAL A 179 -4.99 14.56 10.62
N PRO A 180 -4.47 14.99 11.79
CA PRO A 180 -3.04 15.24 11.96
C PRO A 180 -2.18 14.03 11.62
N ILE A 181 -1.05 14.25 10.94
CA ILE A 181 -0.18 13.17 10.47
C ILE A 181 0.26 12.20 11.57
N GLN A 182 0.46 12.68 12.80
CA GLN A 182 0.83 11.84 13.94
C GLN A 182 -0.29 10.86 14.31
N GLN A 183 -1.56 11.22 14.12
CA GLN A 183 -2.67 10.30 14.33
C GLN A 183 -2.73 9.24 13.23
N ARG A 184 -2.50 9.63 11.97
CA ARG A 184 -2.40 8.69 10.84
C ARG A 184 -1.23 7.69 11.03
N GLN A 185 -0.09 8.16 11.53
CA GLN A 185 1.05 7.30 11.87
C GLN A 185 0.75 6.30 12.99
N ARG A 186 -0.09 6.67 13.98
CA ARG A 186 -0.48 5.74 15.06
C ARG A 186 -1.32 4.58 14.54
N ILE A 187 -2.17 4.80 13.54
CA ILE A 187 -2.89 3.73 12.85
C ILE A 187 -1.89 2.78 12.19
N MET A 188 -0.88 3.31 11.48
CA MET A 188 0.17 2.46 10.88
C MET A 188 0.97 1.67 11.92
N LEU A 189 1.22 2.24 13.10
CA LEU A 189 1.87 1.53 14.20
C LEU A 189 1.05 0.34 14.70
N GLN A 190 -0.28 0.46 14.77
CA GLN A 190 -1.15 -0.68 15.08
C GLN A 190 -1.20 -1.67 13.92
N TYR A 191 -1.30 -1.15 12.69
CA TYR A 191 -1.40 -1.95 11.49
C TYR A 191 -0.18 -2.87 11.27
N GLN A 192 1.04 -2.36 11.47
CA GLN A 192 2.25 -3.20 11.39
C GLN A 192 2.26 -4.32 12.45
N ALA A 193 1.70 -4.09 13.64
CA ALA A 193 1.61 -5.10 14.69
C ALA A 193 0.63 -6.19 14.28
N LEU A 194 -0.55 -5.81 13.81
CA LEU A 194 -1.58 -6.73 13.31
C LEU A 194 -1.07 -7.59 12.14
N ILE A 195 -0.35 -7.01 11.17
CA ILE A 195 0.27 -7.79 10.08
C ILE A 195 1.28 -8.79 10.63
N ARG A 196 2.12 -8.38 11.60
CA ARG A 196 3.13 -9.25 12.21
C ARG A 196 2.48 -10.43 12.94
N ASP A 197 1.40 -10.17 13.67
CA ASP A 197 0.68 -11.18 14.44
C ASP A 197 -0.09 -12.16 13.53
N ASN A 198 -0.55 -11.70 12.36
CA ASN A 198 -1.30 -12.50 11.38
C ASN A 198 -0.44 -12.99 10.19
N MET A 199 0.90 -12.90 10.31
CA MET A 199 1.86 -13.25 9.24
C MET A 199 1.65 -14.66 8.67
N ASN A 200 1.35 -15.63 9.52
CA ASN A 200 1.17 -17.02 9.10
C ASN A 200 -0.12 -17.23 8.31
N ASP A 201 -1.20 -16.55 8.70
CA ASP A 201 -2.49 -16.68 8.03
C ASP A 201 -2.46 -15.96 6.67
N LEU A 202 -1.86 -14.78 6.61
CA LEU A 202 -1.55 -14.10 5.34
C LEU A 202 -0.71 -14.98 4.42
N ALA A 203 0.38 -15.56 4.91
CA ALA A 203 1.24 -16.43 4.10
C ALA A 203 0.51 -17.69 3.61
N THR A 204 -0.37 -18.26 4.44
CA THR A 204 -1.19 -19.42 4.06
C THR A 204 -2.16 -19.07 2.93
N LEU A 205 -2.80 -17.90 2.99
CA LEU A 205 -3.72 -17.44 1.95
C LEU A 205 -3.01 -17.19 0.62
N ILE A 206 -1.81 -16.59 0.67
CA ILE A 206 -0.96 -16.42 -0.52
C ILE A 206 -0.58 -17.77 -1.11
N THR A 207 -0.16 -18.74 -0.29
CA THR A 207 0.19 -20.07 -0.79
C THR A 207 -1.00 -20.78 -1.42
N LEU A 208 -2.20 -20.64 -0.85
CA LEU A 208 -3.43 -21.26 -1.37
C LEU A 208 -3.78 -20.74 -2.78
N GLU A 209 -3.76 -19.43 -2.99
CA GLU A 209 -4.24 -18.83 -4.23
C GLU A 209 -3.14 -18.67 -5.28
N GLN A 210 -1.93 -18.27 -4.87
CA GLN A 210 -0.83 -17.95 -5.77
C GLN A 210 0.10 -19.15 -6.03
N GLY A 211 0.24 -20.06 -5.06
CA GLY A 211 1.00 -21.31 -5.19
C GLY A 211 2.48 -21.27 -4.79
N LYS A 212 3.02 -20.11 -4.38
CA LYS A 212 4.40 -20.03 -3.85
C LYS A 212 4.54 -20.76 -2.52
N THR A 213 5.77 -21.17 -2.19
CA THR A 213 6.06 -21.86 -0.93
C THR A 213 5.71 -20.96 0.27
N LEU A 214 5.33 -21.56 1.41
CA LEU A 214 5.00 -20.80 2.61
C LEU A 214 6.15 -19.88 3.08
N VAL A 215 7.40 -20.28 2.83
CA VAL A 215 8.58 -19.47 3.15
C VAL A 215 8.64 -18.23 2.26
N ASP A 216 8.43 -18.39 0.95
CA ASP A 216 8.38 -17.27 0.01
C ASP A 216 7.18 -16.35 0.27
N ALA A 217 6.03 -16.92 0.65
CA ALA A 217 4.84 -16.18 1.05
C ALA A 217 5.05 -15.34 2.31
N ARG A 218 5.74 -15.88 3.33
CA ARG A 218 6.16 -15.07 4.50
C ARG A 218 7.12 -13.95 4.08
N GLY A 219 8.01 -14.23 3.14
CA GLY A 219 8.89 -13.22 2.56
C GLY A 219 8.12 -12.07 1.88
N ASP A 220 7.09 -12.41 1.09
CA ASP A 220 6.18 -11.47 0.45
C ASP A 220 5.53 -10.52 1.48
N VAL A 221 4.88 -11.08 2.50
CA VAL A 221 4.24 -10.30 3.57
C VAL A 221 5.27 -9.45 4.32
N PHE A 222 6.43 -10.01 4.66
CA PHE A 222 7.48 -9.31 5.39
C PHE A 222 8.02 -8.09 4.62
N ARG A 223 8.23 -8.22 3.30
CA ARG A 223 8.66 -7.09 2.45
C ARG A 223 7.61 -5.99 2.34
N GLY A 224 6.33 -6.35 2.36
CA GLY A 224 5.25 -5.37 2.47
C GLY A 224 5.23 -4.67 3.84
N LEU A 225 5.41 -5.44 4.91
CA LEU A 225 5.48 -4.94 6.29
C LEU A 225 6.58 -3.89 6.47
N GLU A 226 7.76 -4.07 5.88
CA GLU A 226 8.85 -3.09 5.91
C GLU A 226 8.39 -1.70 5.40
N VAL A 227 7.48 -1.65 4.43
CA VAL A 227 6.93 -0.38 3.91
C VAL A 227 5.90 0.23 4.86
N VAL A 228 5.10 -0.58 5.56
CA VAL A 228 4.22 -0.09 6.63
C VAL A 228 5.04 0.49 7.78
N GLU A 229 6.15 -0.15 8.15
CA GLU A 229 7.09 0.36 9.15
C GLU A 229 7.70 1.70 8.71
N ALA A 230 8.04 1.86 7.43
CA ALA A 230 8.46 3.15 6.88
C ALA A 230 7.35 4.21 6.94
N ALA A 231 6.09 3.83 6.65
CA ALA A 231 4.94 4.72 6.74
C ALA A 231 4.74 5.26 8.17
N CYS A 232 5.06 4.49 9.21
CA CYS A 232 5.01 4.95 10.60
C CYS A 232 5.89 6.18 10.85
N GLY A 233 6.99 6.35 10.09
CA GLY A 233 7.92 7.49 10.20
C GLY A 233 7.65 8.64 9.23
N LEU A 234 6.65 8.54 8.35
CA LEU A 234 6.47 9.42 7.18
C LEU A 234 6.39 10.92 7.52
N GLY A 235 5.77 11.27 8.65
CA GLY A 235 5.61 12.67 9.09
C GLY A 235 6.90 13.36 9.52
N GLY A 236 7.89 12.61 10.00
CA GLY A 236 9.17 13.14 10.47
C GLY A 236 10.20 13.35 9.37
N SER A 237 9.92 12.90 8.14
CA SER A 237 10.88 12.87 7.04
C SER A 237 10.25 13.31 5.72
N ALA A 238 9.35 12.50 5.17
CA ALA A 238 8.88 12.64 3.79
C ALA A 238 7.74 13.66 3.61
N MET A 239 7.07 14.08 4.69
CA MET A 239 5.98 15.06 4.62
C MET A 239 6.39 16.49 5.01
N MET A 240 7.64 16.69 5.43
CA MET A 240 8.16 18.04 5.68
C MET A 240 8.27 18.82 4.37
N GLY A 241 7.88 20.09 4.44
CA GLY A 241 8.18 21.07 3.41
C GLY A 241 9.60 21.61 3.53
N GLU A 242 9.95 22.54 2.64
CA GLU A 242 11.23 23.22 2.64
C GLU A 242 11.03 24.70 2.96
N THR A 243 12.02 25.30 3.61
CA THR A 243 12.02 26.74 3.93
C THR A 243 13.35 27.34 3.51
N LEU A 244 13.30 28.48 2.82
CA LEU A 244 14.46 29.27 2.45
C LEU A 244 14.24 30.71 2.88
N GLU A 245 14.99 31.14 3.88
CA GLU A 245 15.01 32.53 4.34
C GLU A 245 15.79 33.43 3.38
N ASN A 246 15.38 34.69 3.30
CA ASN A 246 16.03 35.76 2.54
C ASN A 246 16.34 35.35 1.09
N LEU A 247 15.36 34.76 0.40
CA LEU A 247 15.44 34.52 -1.05
C LEU A 247 15.66 35.84 -1.80
N SER A 248 15.07 36.93 -1.27
CA SER A 248 15.33 38.31 -1.66
C SER A 248 15.06 39.24 -0.47
N ASN A 249 15.43 40.52 -0.57
CA ASN A 249 15.26 41.49 0.51
C ASN A 249 13.81 41.53 1.00
N GLY A 250 13.59 41.04 2.24
CA GLY A 250 12.27 40.99 2.88
C GLY A 250 11.35 39.86 2.39
N LEU A 251 11.89 38.85 1.69
CA LEU A 251 11.15 37.72 1.14
C LEU A 251 11.75 36.38 1.59
N ASP A 252 10.94 35.62 2.30
CA ASP A 252 11.18 34.22 2.63
C ASP A 252 10.25 33.33 1.80
N THR A 253 10.68 32.10 1.53
CA THR A 253 9.88 31.12 0.80
C THR A 253 9.72 29.86 1.64
N TYR A 254 8.51 29.30 1.63
CA TYR A 254 8.20 28.00 2.23
C TYR A 254 7.35 27.16 1.28
N SER A 255 7.41 25.84 1.45
CA SER A 255 6.55 24.88 0.75
C SER A 255 5.87 23.94 1.72
N TYR A 256 4.75 23.34 1.29
CA TYR A 256 4.05 22.29 2.02
C TYR A 256 3.78 21.11 1.09
N ARG A 257 3.80 19.90 1.65
CA ARG A 257 3.34 18.69 0.97
C ARG A 257 1.90 18.41 1.37
N GLN A 258 1.01 18.36 0.39
CA GLN A 258 -0.42 18.11 0.60
C GLN A 258 -0.85 16.83 -0.12
N PRO A 259 -1.83 16.10 0.41
CA PRO A 259 -2.39 14.95 -0.29
C PRO A 259 -3.13 15.39 -1.56
N LEU A 260 -3.16 14.52 -2.55
CA LEU A 260 -3.73 14.76 -3.87
C LEU A 260 -5.25 14.61 -3.88
N GLY A 261 -5.79 13.63 -3.16
CA GLY A 261 -7.20 13.24 -3.23
C GLY A 261 -7.39 11.73 -3.16
N VAL A 262 -8.33 11.21 -3.94
CA VAL A 262 -8.48 9.77 -4.16
C VAL A 262 -7.31 9.31 -5.02
N CYS A 263 -6.59 8.30 -4.56
CA CYS A 263 -5.57 7.59 -5.33
C CYS A 263 -6.05 6.17 -5.62
N ALA A 264 -5.50 5.54 -6.65
CA ALA A 264 -5.83 4.17 -6.97
C ALA A 264 -4.59 3.31 -7.19
N GLY A 265 -4.75 2.01 -6.95
CA GLY A 265 -3.71 1.02 -7.12
C GLY A 265 -4.20 -0.19 -7.89
N ILE A 266 -3.42 -0.63 -8.86
CA ILE A 266 -3.66 -1.88 -9.60
C ILE A 266 -2.47 -2.81 -9.34
N ALA A 267 -2.73 -3.93 -8.67
CA ALA A 267 -1.70 -4.88 -8.25
C ALA A 267 -1.70 -6.17 -9.09
N PRO A 268 -0.53 -6.69 -9.49
CA PRO A 268 -0.38 -7.98 -10.17
C PRO A 268 -0.34 -9.16 -9.17
N PHE A 269 -0.42 -10.38 -9.71
CA PHE A 269 -0.51 -11.64 -8.95
C PHE A 269 0.83 -12.16 -8.38
N ASN A 270 1.97 -11.59 -8.76
CA ASN A 270 3.26 -12.17 -8.34
C ASN A 270 3.56 -11.90 -6.86
N PHE A 271 3.02 -10.82 -6.29
CA PHE A 271 3.21 -10.46 -4.88
C PHE A 271 1.94 -9.84 -4.26
N PRO A 272 0.92 -10.67 -3.95
CA PRO A 272 -0.42 -10.21 -3.55
C PRO A 272 -0.49 -9.51 -2.19
N ALA A 273 0.56 -9.58 -1.34
CA ALA A 273 0.63 -8.79 -0.11
C ALA A 273 1.58 -7.60 -0.23
N MET A 274 2.81 -7.84 -0.70
CA MET A 274 3.85 -6.82 -0.79
C MET A 274 3.43 -5.62 -1.63
N ILE A 275 2.85 -5.85 -2.82
CA ILE A 275 2.54 -4.75 -3.75
C ILE A 275 1.41 -3.87 -3.21
N PRO A 276 0.26 -4.41 -2.74
CA PRO A 276 -0.73 -3.58 -2.06
C PRO A 276 -0.15 -2.74 -0.91
N LEU A 277 0.72 -3.34 -0.10
CA LEU A 277 1.40 -2.66 1.03
C LEU A 277 2.41 -1.59 0.60
N TRP A 278 2.91 -1.64 -0.64
CA TRP A 278 3.75 -0.59 -1.20
C TRP A 278 2.96 0.67 -1.59
N MET A 279 1.64 0.56 -1.71
CA MET A 279 0.79 1.58 -2.32
C MET A 279 -0.06 2.28 -1.27
N PHE A 280 -1.10 1.60 -0.77
CA PHE A 280 -2.13 2.25 0.05
C PHE A 280 -1.63 2.73 1.42
N PRO A 281 -0.72 2.04 2.15
CA PRO A 281 -0.30 2.51 3.47
C PRO A 281 0.41 3.87 3.40
N ILE A 282 1.26 4.07 2.39
CA ILE A 282 1.95 5.34 2.16
C ILE A 282 0.96 6.42 1.75
N ALA A 283 0.06 6.12 0.81
CA ALA A 283 -0.95 7.07 0.33
C ALA A 283 -1.87 7.53 1.48
N CYS A 284 -2.38 6.59 2.28
CA CYS A 284 -3.26 6.86 3.41
C CYS A 284 -2.54 7.67 4.49
N THR A 285 -1.28 7.35 4.79
CA THR A 285 -0.50 8.09 5.79
C THR A 285 -0.18 9.53 5.33
N ALA A 286 0.01 9.74 4.04
CA ALA A 286 0.15 11.08 3.46
C ALA A 286 -1.14 11.90 3.50
N GLY A 287 -2.30 11.26 3.73
CA GLY A 287 -3.62 11.89 3.86
C GLY A 287 -4.53 11.70 2.65
N ASN A 288 -4.16 10.84 1.70
CA ASN A 288 -5.02 10.45 0.58
C ASN A 288 -6.00 9.35 1.00
N THR A 289 -7.05 9.15 0.22
CA THR A 289 -7.85 7.91 0.25
C THR A 289 -7.47 7.02 -0.92
N PHE A 290 -7.87 5.76 -0.89
CA PHE A 290 -7.33 4.75 -1.79
C PHE A 290 -8.39 3.78 -2.31
N VAL A 291 -8.39 3.55 -3.63
CA VAL A 291 -9.15 2.49 -4.31
C VAL A 291 -8.17 1.45 -4.85
N MET A 292 -8.21 0.24 -4.32
CA MET A 292 -7.32 -0.85 -4.71
C MET A 292 -8.04 -1.85 -5.61
N LYS A 293 -7.38 -2.29 -6.68
CA LYS A 293 -7.74 -3.47 -7.47
C LYS A 293 -6.63 -4.52 -7.38
N PRO A 294 -6.76 -5.52 -6.49
CA PRO A 294 -5.83 -6.65 -6.46
C PRO A 294 -5.99 -7.50 -7.73
N SER A 295 -5.05 -8.40 -7.98
CA SER A 295 -5.23 -9.36 -9.06
C SER A 295 -6.36 -10.32 -8.69
N GLU A 296 -7.20 -10.58 -9.69
CA GLU A 296 -8.29 -11.55 -9.65
C GLU A 296 -7.82 -13.01 -9.46
N LYS A 297 -6.51 -13.27 -9.52
CA LYS A 297 -5.92 -14.59 -9.35
C LYS A 297 -5.61 -14.94 -7.89
N ASP A 298 -5.43 -13.95 -7.04
CA ASP A 298 -5.00 -14.09 -5.65
C ASP A 298 -5.36 -12.87 -4.78
N PRO A 299 -6.65 -12.46 -4.74
CA PRO A 299 -7.06 -11.25 -4.03
C PRO A 299 -7.06 -11.41 -2.51
N GLY A 300 -7.02 -12.64 -1.98
CA GLY A 300 -7.30 -12.94 -0.58
C GLY A 300 -6.38 -12.22 0.38
N ALA A 301 -5.08 -12.18 0.09
CA ALA A 301 -4.13 -11.49 0.95
C ALA A 301 -4.47 -10.00 1.08
N CYS A 302 -4.85 -9.34 -0.02
CA CYS A 302 -5.26 -7.94 -0.02
C CYS A 302 -6.56 -7.71 0.77
N MET A 303 -7.51 -8.65 0.71
CA MET A 303 -8.76 -8.56 1.47
C MET A 303 -8.53 -8.72 2.98
N MET A 304 -7.66 -9.64 3.37
CA MET A 304 -7.26 -9.78 4.78
C MET A 304 -6.52 -8.53 5.28
N LEU A 305 -5.65 -7.94 4.46
CA LEU A 305 -4.99 -6.68 4.78
C LEU A 305 -5.99 -5.53 4.98
N ALA A 306 -7.10 -5.49 4.23
CA ALA A 306 -8.16 -4.51 4.47
C ALA A 306 -8.86 -4.71 5.83
N GLN A 307 -9.14 -5.96 6.22
CA GLN A 307 -9.66 -6.26 7.55
C GLN A 307 -8.71 -5.72 8.64
N LEU A 308 -7.43 -6.07 8.54
CA LEU A 308 -6.42 -5.63 9.51
C LEU A 308 -6.25 -4.11 9.53
N ALA A 309 -6.44 -3.42 8.40
CA ALA A 309 -6.42 -1.96 8.34
C ALA A 309 -7.63 -1.35 9.07
N SER A 310 -8.82 -1.93 8.90
CA SER A 310 -10.02 -1.55 9.66
C SER A 310 -9.81 -1.73 11.17
N GLU A 311 -9.31 -2.89 11.59
CA GLU A 311 -8.99 -3.22 12.99
C GLU A 311 -7.92 -2.27 13.58
N ALA A 312 -6.98 -1.79 12.77
CA ALA A 312 -6.00 -0.79 13.17
C ALA A 312 -6.60 0.61 13.40
N GLY A 313 -7.87 0.81 13.02
CA GLY A 313 -8.58 2.09 13.12
C GLY A 313 -8.47 2.97 11.87
N LEU A 314 -8.20 2.38 10.69
CA LEU A 314 -8.31 3.13 9.44
C LEU A 314 -9.79 3.50 9.20
N PRO A 315 -10.13 4.78 9.01
CA PRO A 315 -11.54 5.18 8.88
C PRO A 315 -12.22 4.61 7.64
N ASP A 316 -13.53 4.43 7.74
CA ASP A 316 -14.40 4.02 6.64
C ASP A 316 -14.20 4.92 5.41
N GLY A 317 -14.14 4.28 4.24
CA GLY A 317 -13.94 4.94 2.95
C GLY A 317 -12.50 5.37 2.67
N VAL A 318 -11.58 5.33 3.64
CA VAL A 318 -10.16 5.67 3.37
C VAL A 318 -9.47 4.60 2.51
N LEU A 319 -9.83 3.33 2.70
CA LEU A 319 -9.45 2.24 1.82
C LEU A 319 -10.72 1.58 1.28
N ASN A 320 -10.78 1.41 -0.04
CA ASN A 320 -11.79 0.63 -0.72
C ASN A 320 -11.10 -0.36 -1.67
N ILE A 321 -11.67 -1.55 -1.83
CA ILE A 321 -11.19 -2.61 -2.71
C ILE A 321 -12.32 -3.03 -3.64
N ILE A 322 -12.05 -2.94 -4.94
CA ILE A 322 -12.92 -3.42 -6.01
C ILE A 322 -12.22 -4.55 -6.76
N HIS A 323 -12.99 -5.53 -7.20
CA HIS A 323 -12.50 -6.62 -8.05
C HIS A 323 -12.83 -6.42 -9.52
N GLY A 324 -12.14 -7.15 -10.40
CA GLY A 324 -12.44 -7.17 -11.83
C GLY A 324 -11.21 -7.43 -12.68
N GLY A 325 -11.35 -7.23 -13.99
CA GLY A 325 -10.26 -7.39 -14.96
C GLY A 325 -9.96 -6.07 -15.68
N LYS A 326 -9.94 -6.12 -17.02
CA LYS A 326 -9.69 -4.95 -17.86
C LYS A 326 -10.64 -3.78 -17.56
N GLU A 327 -11.94 -4.03 -17.45
CA GLU A 327 -12.95 -2.97 -17.26
C GLU A 327 -12.73 -2.17 -15.98
N SER A 328 -12.40 -2.84 -14.86
CA SER A 328 -12.04 -2.15 -13.61
C SER A 328 -10.74 -1.35 -13.71
N VAL A 329 -9.79 -1.79 -14.55
CA VAL A 329 -8.55 -1.04 -14.81
C VAL A 329 -8.84 0.19 -15.66
N ASP A 330 -9.66 0.05 -16.71
CA ASP A 330 -10.08 1.17 -17.56
C ASP A 330 -10.83 2.20 -16.72
N PHE A 331 -11.79 1.76 -15.89
CA PHE A 331 -12.51 2.61 -14.94
C PHE A 331 -11.54 3.42 -14.05
N ILE A 332 -10.57 2.76 -13.41
CA ILE A 332 -9.58 3.43 -12.55
C ILE A 332 -8.78 4.49 -13.32
N CYS A 333 -8.50 4.26 -14.61
CA CYS A 333 -7.70 5.18 -15.42
C CYS A 333 -8.53 6.36 -15.98
N ASP A 334 -9.83 6.16 -16.20
CA ASP A 334 -10.70 7.12 -16.85
C ASP A 334 -11.49 8.00 -15.85
N ASP A 335 -11.66 7.55 -14.61
CA ASP A 335 -12.39 8.30 -13.58
C ASP A 335 -11.62 9.57 -13.16
N THR A 336 -12.31 10.72 -13.22
CA THR A 336 -11.72 12.04 -12.99
C THR A 336 -11.50 12.39 -11.52
N ASP A 337 -12.15 11.69 -10.59
CA ASP A 337 -11.98 11.88 -9.15
C ASP A 337 -10.70 11.17 -8.65
N ILE A 338 -10.22 10.17 -9.40
CA ILE A 338 -8.93 9.51 -9.14
C ILE A 338 -7.78 10.40 -9.61
N ARG A 339 -7.03 10.94 -8.65
CA ARG A 339 -5.97 11.94 -8.88
C ARG A 339 -4.60 11.33 -9.21
N ALA A 340 -4.38 10.08 -8.81
CA ALA A 340 -3.16 9.37 -9.10
C ALA A 340 -3.41 7.86 -9.18
N VAL A 341 -2.74 7.20 -10.12
CA VAL A 341 -2.80 5.75 -10.31
C VAL A 341 -1.39 5.19 -10.14
N SER A 342 -1.25 4.26 -9.19
CA SER A 342 -0.04 3.43 -9.09
C SER A 342 -0.32 2.08 -9.73
N PHE A 343 0.56 1.66 -10.62
CA PHE A 343 0.43 0.39 -11.34
C PHE A 343 1.75 -0.34 -11.34
N VAL A 344 1.69 -1.63 -11.03
CA VAL A 344 2.85 -2.53 -11.07
C VAL A 344 2.58 -3.59 -12.13
N VAL A 345 3.51 -3.71 -13.07
CA VAL A 345 3.48 -4.76 -14.09
C VAL A 345 4.45 -5.87 -13.70
N SER A 346 4.03 -7.11 -13.92
CA SER A 346 4.86 -8.31 -13.84
C SER A 346 5.68 -8.52 -15.10
#